data_AF-A0A9D0Z9W2-F1
#
_entry.id   AF-A0A9D0Z9W2-F1
#
_cell.length_a   1.000
_cell.length_b   1.000
_cell.length_c   1.000
_cell.angle_alpha   90.00
_cell.angle_beta   90.00
_cell.angle_gamma   90.00
#
_symmetry.space_group_name_H-M   'P 1'
#
loop_
_entity.id
_entity.type
_entity.pdbx_description
1 polymer ?
#
loop_
_entity_poly.entity_id
_entity_poly.type
_entity_poly.pdbx_seq_one_letter_code
_entity_poly.pdbx_strand_id
1 'polypeptide(L)'
;MRQATSARTQDTLIRRKPRAPGRGSGQFRRLLWGFLSAVAATVLGVALFALALRVWPLSSGAITTVNQLLKLAAILVGALVAVGRGGERGAMRGAAVGLLYMGLGVALYGLLSGQQLGLAGYAADIGMGVAAGGLCGMILSNLPAK
;
A
#
# COMPACT_ATOMS: atom_id res chain seq x y z
N MET A 1 -39.98 -50.82 -35.90
CA MET A 1 -39.33 -49.77 -36.71
C MET A 1 -38.94 -48.60 -35.83
N ARG A 2 -37.64 -48.29 -35.81
CA ARG A 2 -36.99 -47.00 -35.44
C ARG A 2 -37.01 -46.54 -33.97
N GLN A 3 -36.05 -47.11 -33.23
CA GLN A 3 -35.11 -46.29 -32.46
C GLN A 3 -34.31 -45.35 -33.42
N ALA A 4 -33.76 -44.26 -32.88
CA ALA A 4 -32.80 -43.33 -33.49
C ALA A 4 -33.34 -42.01 -34.08
N THR A 5 -33.38 -40.99 -33.22
CA THR A 5 -32.92 -39.60 -33.51
C THR A 5 -32.76 -38.90 -32.15
N SER A 6 -31.79 -39.26 -31.31
CA SER A 6 -30.39 -38.81 -31.37
C SER A 6 -30.22 -37.42 -32.00
N ALA A 7 -29.49 -36.54 -31.30
CA ALA A 7 -28.96 -35.27 -31.80
C ALA A 7 -29.89 -34.03 -31.77
N ARG A 8 -30.45 -33.71 -30.60
CA ARG A 8 -30.52 -32.29 -30.19
C ARG A 8 -29.53 -32.01 -29.06
N THR A 9 -28.29 -32.45 -29.31
CA THR A 9 -27.04 -31.71 -29.14
C THR A 9 -27.34 -30.28 -28.65
N GLN A 10 -27.10 -29.97 -27.39
CA GLN A 10 -25.79 -29.46 -26.96
C GLN A 10 -25.26 -28.30 -27.84
N ASP A 11 -26.16 -27.51 -28.43
CA ASP A 11 -25.79 -26.25 -29.07
C ASP A 11 -25.50 -25.18 -28.01
N THR A 12 -24.27 -25.25 -27.52
CA THR A 12 -23.32 -24.14 -27.69
C THR A 12 -23.77 -22.76 -27.21
N LEU A 13 -24.28 -22.67 -25.99
CA LEU A 13 -23.97 -21.50 -25.16
C LEU A 13 -22.66 -21.74 -24.39
N ILE A 14 -21.59 -22.00 -25.15
CA ILE A 14 -20.25 -21.59 -24.72
C ILE A 14 -20.29 -20.06 -24.75
N ARG A 15 -20.87 -19.48 -23.70
CA ARG A 15 -20.71 -18.08 -23.37
C ARG A 15 -19.23 -17.94 -23.03
N ARG A 16 -18.39 -17.76 -24.05
CA ARG A 16 -16.99 -17.41 -23.90
C ARG A 16 -16.97 -16.20 -23.00
N LYS A 17 -16.63 -16.43 -21.73
CA LYS A 17 -16.38 -15.38 -20.76
C LYS A 17 -15.38 -14.45 -21.45
N PRO A 18 -15.72 -13.18 -21.71
CA PRO A 18 -14.76 -12.28 -22.34
C PRO A 18 -13.49 -12.32 -21.50
N ARG A 19 -12.38 -12.70 -22.16
CA ARG A 19 -11.06 -12.74 -21.54
C ARG A 19 -10.79 -11.30 -21.10
N ALA A 20 -10.89 -11.06 -19.79
CA ALA A 20 -10.72 -9.72 -19.24
C ALA A 20 -9.35 -9.18 -19.67
N PRO A 21 -9.29 -7.97 -20.27
CA PRO A 21 -8.04 -7.37 -20.70
C PRO A 21 -7.13 -7.11 -19.48
N GLY A 22 -5.81 -7.12 -19.73
CA GLY A 22 -4.76 -7.31 -18.74
C GLY A 22 -4.95 -6.62 -17.39
N ARG A 23 -5.25 -7.43 -16.36
CA ARG A 23 -5.35 -7.03 -14.95
C ARG A 23 -4.08 -6.38 -14.37
N GLY A 24 -2.92 -6.48 -15.05
CA GLY A 24 -1.62 -6.05 -14.51
C GLY A 24 -1.40 -4.54 -14.47
N SER A 25 -1.73 -3.82 -15.55
CA SER A 25 -1.42 -2.38 -15.68
C SER A 25 -2.21 -1.52 -14.69
N GLY A 26 -3.49 -1.84 -14.48
CA GLY A 26 -4.34 -1.13 -13.52
C GLY A 26 -3.91 -1.34 -12.06
N GLN A 27 -3.38 -2.52 -11.73
CA GLN A 27 -2.91 -2.84 -10.39
C GLN A 27 -1.59 -2.15 -10.07
N PHE A 28 -0.63 -2.22 -10.99
CA PHE A 28 0.64 -1.51 -10.84
C PHE A 28 0.42 0.00 -10.71
N ARG A 29 -0.46 0.57 -11.54
CA ARG A 29 -0.81 2.00 -11.48
C ARG A 29 -1.37 2.39 -10.11
N ARG A 30 -2.27 1.59 -9.54
CA ARG A 30 -2.82 1.87 -8.20
C ARG A 30 -1.75 1.79 -7.11
N LEU A 31 -0.87 0.79 -7.18
CA LEU A 31 0.24 0.66 -6.24
C LEU A 31 1.19 1.86 -6.31
N LEU A 32 1.54 2.29 -7.53
CA LEU A 32 2.37 3.46 -7.76
C LEU A 32 1.72 4.73 -7.20
N TRP A 33 0.44 4.98 -7.50
CA TRP A 33 -0.27 6.13 -6.93
C TRP A 33 -0.40 6.06 -5.41
N GLY A 34 -0.58 4.87 -4.84
CA GLY A 34 -0.57 4.69 -3.40
C GLY A 34 0.77 5.04 -2.78
N PHE A 35 1.85 4.51 -3.34
CA PHE A 35 3.21 4.86 -2.91
C PHE A 35 3.48 6.37 -3.02
N LEU A 36 3.17 6.99 -4.16
CA LEU A 36 3.36 8.43 -4.36
C LEU A 36 2.52 9.27 -3.38
N SER A 37 1.28 8.84 -3.11
CA SER A 37 0.44 9.53 -2.13
C SER A 37 0.98 9.41 -0.70
N ALA A 38 1.59 8.29 -0.32
CA ALA A 38 2.27 8.14 0.96
C ALA A 38 3.49 9.07 1.05
N VAL A 39 4.33 9.11 0.00
CA VAL A 39 5.48 10.02 -0.05
C VAL A 39 5.03 11.48 0.06
N ALA A 40 4.00 11.88 -0.69
CA ALA A 40 3.45 13.23 -0.63
C ALA A 40 2.92 13.57 0.77
N ALA A 41 2.17 12.66 1.40
CA ALA A 41 1.65 12.83 2.75
C ALA A 41 2.79 13.02 3.77
N THR A 42 3.88 12.27 3.67
CA THR A 42 5.05 12.43 4.53
C THR A 42 5.73 13.76 4.31
N VAL A 43 5.98 14.16 3.07
CA VAL A 43 6.64 15.44 2.76
C VAL A 43 5.83 16.61 3.35
N LEU A 44 4.51 16.61 3.13
CA LEU A 44 3.62 17.62 3.69
C LEU A 44 3.61 17.58 5.22
N GLY A 45 3.46 16.39 5.81
CA GLY A 45 3.42 16.23 7.26
C GLY A 45 4.72 16.66 7.95
N VAL A 46 5.87 16.30 7.40
CA VAL A 46 7.19 16.72 7.91
C VAL A 46 7.40 18.22 7.74
N ALA A 47 7.00 18.82 6.61
CA ALA A 47 7.09 20.26 6.42
C ALA A 47 6.24 21.03 7.45
N LEU A 48 4.99 20.61 7.65
CA LEU A 48 4.11 21.19 8.67
C LEU A 48 4.66 20.99 10.08
N PHE A 49 5.20 19.81 10.38
CA PHE A 49 5.79 19.52 11.67
C PHE A 49 7.04 20.37 11.94
N ALA A 50 7.90 20.57 10.94
CA ALA A 50 9.05 21.45 11.04
C ALA A 50 8.65 22.91 11.31
N LEU A 51 7.57 23.39 10.67
CA LEU A 51 6.99 24.71 10.97
C LEU A 51 6.46 24.78 12.40
N ALA A 52 5.82 23.72 12.90
CA ALA A 52 5.32 23.66 14.27
C ALA A 52 6.48 23.69 15.30
N LEU A 53 7.59 23.01 15.03
CA LEU A 53 8.76 23.02 15.91
C LEU A 53 9.40 24.40 16.05
N ARG A 54 9.21 25.30 15.06
CA ARG A 54 9.69 26.69 15.14
C ARG A 54 9.01 27.48 16.27
N VAL A 55 7.75 27.18 16.56
CA VAL A 55 6.95 27.88 17.59
C VAL A 55 6.80 27.06 18.88
N TRP A 56 6.86 25.73 18.79
CA TRP A 56 6.78 24.80 19.91
C TRP A 56 7.97 23.83 19.87
N PRO A 57 9.10 24.15 20.52
CA PRO A 57 10.22 23.23 20.62
C PRO A 57 9.80 21.98 21.42
N LEU A 58 10.01 20.81 20.83
CA LEU A 58 9.72 19.51 21.46
C LEU A 58 11.01 18.81 21.88
N SER A 59 10.91 17.93 22.87
CA SER A 59 12.02 17.06 23.26
C SER A 59 12.36 16.07 22.15
N SER A 60 13.60 15.60 22.11
CA SER A 60 14.06 14.63 21.10
C SER A 60 13.19 13.37 21.05
N GLY A 61 12.73 12.86 22.20
CA GLY A 61 11.84 11.70 22.25
C GLY A 61 10.43 11.96 21.71
N ALA A 62 9.92 13.19 21.87
CA ALA A 62 8.64 13.57 21.27
C ALA A 62 8.77 13.70 19.75
N ILE A 63 9.87 14.27 19.26
CA ILE A 63 10.14 14.41 17.81
C ILE A 63 10.19 13.03 17.12
N THR A 64 10.88 12.06 17.71
CA THR A 64 10.95 10.69 17.14
C THR A 64 9.58 10.00 17.15
N THR A 65 8.80 10.18 18.22
CA THR A 65 7.44 9.63 18.34
C THR A 65 6.52 10.21 17.28
N VAL A 66 6.49 11.54 17.11
CA VAL A 66 5.65 12.20 16.08
C VAL A 66 6.07 11.78 14.68
N ASN A 67 7.37 11.68 14.41
CA ASN A 67 7.87 11.17 13.13
C ASN A 67 7.39 9.74 12.85
N GLN A 68 7.35 8.89 13.88
CA GLN A 68 6.85 7.53 13.76
C GLN A 68 5.34 7.50 13.45
N LEU A 69 4.56 8.38 14.07
CA LEU A 69 3.13 8.54 13.76
C LEU A 69 2.90 9.08 12.34
N LEU A 70 3.72 10.03 11.88
CA LEU A 70 3.68 10.54 10.50
C LEU A 70 3.93 9.43 9.48
N LYS A 71 4.92 8.56 9.72
CA LYS A 71 5.17 7.38 8.87
C LYS A 71 3.94 6.47 8.79
N LEU A 72 3.29 6.18 9.92
CA LEU A 72 2.09 5.33 9.95
C LEU A 72 0.91 5.97 9.22
N ALA A 73 0.67 7.27 9.43
CA ALA A 73 -0.39 8.02 8.76
C ALA A 73 -0.17 8.06 7.24
N ALA A 74 1.07 8.26 6.79
CA ALA A 74 1.42 8.24 5.38
C ALA A 74 1.19 6.86 4.74
N ILE A 75 1.59 5.79 5.41
CA ILE A 75 1.33 4.41 4.95
C ILE A 75 -0.18 4.16 4.83
N LEU A 76 -0.98 4.63 5.78
CA LEU A 76 -2.45 4.52 5.71
C LEU A 76 -3.01 5.25 4.49
N VAL A 77 -2.57 6.49 4.22
CA VAL A 77 -2.97 7.26 3.02
C VAL A 77 -2.60 6.51 1.75
N GLY A 78 -1.38 5.96 1.68
CA GLY A 78 -0.96 5.16 0.54
C GLY A 78 -1.76 3.88 0.36
N ALA A 79 -2.05 3.18 1.46
CA ALA A 79 -2.87 1.97 1.45
C ALA A 79 -4.32 2.28 1.02
N LEU A 80 -4.89 3.40 1.46
CA LEU A 80 -6.21 3.89 1.02
C LEU A 80 -6.28 4.02 -0.51
N VAL A 81 -5.27 4.62 -1.12
CA VAL A 81 -5.20 4.85 -2.57
C VAL A 81 -4.88 3.56 -3.34
N ALA A 82 -3.96 2.72 -2.85
CA ALA A 82 -3.55 1.49 -3.55
C ALA A 82 -4.59 0.36 -3.45
N VAL A 83 -5.21 0.20 -2.27
CA VAL A 83 -6.17 -0.88 -2.01
C VAL A 83 -7.58 -0.46 -2.40
N GLY A 84 -8.02 0.71 -1.93
CA GLY A 84 -9.41 1.14 -2.01
C GLY A 84 -10.34 0.34 -1.08
N ARG A 85 -11.53 0.88 -0.79
CA ARG A 85 -12.55 0.16 0.01
C ARG A 85 -13.08 -1.03 -0.78
N GLY A 86 -13.20 -2.20 -0.14
CA GLY A 86 -13.63 -3.44 -0.80
C GLY A 86 -12.64 -3.99 -1.83
N GLY A 87 -11.39 -3.51 -1.82
CA GLY A 87 -10.36 -3.93 -2.77
C GLY A 87 -9.86 -5.35 -2.53
N GLU A 88 -9.62 -6.13 -3.59
CA GLU A 88 -9.04 -7.46 -3.47
C GLU A 88 -7.57 -7.43 -3.01
N ARG A 89 -7.15 -8.47 -2.26
CA ARG A 89 -5.76 -8.67 -1.79
C ARG A 89 -5.23 -7.47 -0.97
N GLY A 90 -6.08 -6.89 -0.14
CA GLY A 90 -5.77 -5.70 0.65
C GLY A 90 -4.50 -5.82 1.46
N ALA A 91 -4.32 -6.93 2.20
CA ALA A 91 -3.10 -7.21 2.97
C ALA A 91 -1.83 -7.08 2.13
N MET A 92 -1.77 -7.79 1.00
CA MET A 92 -0.58 -7.85 0.16
C MET A 92 -0.28 -6.50 -0.51
N ARG A 93 -1.32 -5.79 -0.96
CA ARG A 93 -1.17 -4.47 -1.59
C ARG A 93 -0.75 -3.41 -0.58
N GLY A 94 -1.36 -3.41 0.61
CA GLY A 94 -0.98 -2.52 1.69
C GLY A 94 0.45 -2.77 2.17
N ALA A 95 0.83 -4.05 2.34
CA ALA A 95 2.20 -4.45 2.66
C ALA A 95 3.20 -4.00 1.59
N ALA A 96 2.84 -4.09 0.30
CA ALA A 96 3.68 -3.59 -0.79
C ALA A 96 3.87 -2.07 -0.73
N VAL A 97 2.82 -1.29 -0.43
CA VAL A 97 2.96 0.17 -0.19
C VAL A 97 3.91 0.43 0.97
N GLY A 98 3.70 -0.24 2.10
CA GLY A 98 4.53 -0.09 3.30
C GLY A 98 6.00 -0.44 3.04
N LEU A 99 6.26 -1.51 2.30
CA LEU A 99 7.60 -1.93 1.90
C LEU A 99 8.27 -0.89 1.00
N LEU A 100 7.59 -0.43 -0.06
CA LEU A 100 8.15 0.55 -0.98
C LEU A 100 8.44 1.88 -0.27
N TYR A 101 7.51 2.33 0.56
CA TYR A 101 7.65 3.54 1.35
C TYR A 101 8.82 3.47 2.33
N MET A 102 8.90 2.42 3.15
CA MET A 102 10.00 2.28 4.11
C MET A 102 11.34 2.00 3.42
N GLY A 103 11.34 1.23 2.34
CA GLY A 103 12.53 0.98 1.53
C GLY A 103 13.12 2.28 0.98
N LEU A 104 12.27 3.17 0.44
CA LEU A 104 12.71 4.50 0.01
C LEU A 104 13.24 5.31 1.20
N GLY A 105 12.53 5.34 2.33
CA GLY A 105 12.94 6.09 3.52
C GLY A 105 14.32 5.65 4.05
N VAL A 106 14.54 4.34 4.18
CA VAL A 106 15.82 3.76 4.62
C VAL A 106 16.93 4.07 3.61
N ALA A 107 16.67 3.91 2.31
CA ALA A 107 17.66 4.21 1.27
C ALA A 107 18.08 5.68 1.27
N LEU A 108 17.11 6.61 1.36
CA LEU A 108 17.37 8.05 1.44
C LEU A 108 18.10 8.40 2.73
N TYR A 109 17.73 7.82 3.87
CA TYR A 109 18.42 8.05 5.14
C TYR A 109 19.88 7.61 5.07
N GLY A 110 20.14 6.40 4.54
CA GLY A 110 21.51 5.91 4.37
C GLY A 110 22.35 6.78 3.43
N LEU A 111 21.74 7.32 2.37
CA LEU A 111 22.42 8.18 1.40
C LEU A 111 22.70 9.58 1.96
N LEU A 112 21.76 10.17 2.72
CA LEU A 112 21.85 11.55 3.20
C LEU A 112 22.61 11.69 4.51
N SER A 113 22.42 10.76 5.45
CA SER A 113 22.97 10.89 6.80
C SER A 113 24.42 10.41 6.90
N GLY A 114 24.89 9.57 5.97
CA GLY A 114 26.22 8.93 6.02
C GLY A 114 26.45 7.97 7.20
N GLN A 115 25.59 8.03 8.23
CA GLN A 115 25.54 7.11 9.36
C GLN A 115 24.52 6.01 9.10
N GLN A 116 24.95 4.76 9.22
CA GLN A 116 24.05 3.62 9.14
C GLN A 116 23.49 3.28 10.52
N LEU A 117 22.15 3.24 10.64
CA LEU A 117 21.55 2.47 11.74
C LEU A 117 22.04 1.03 11.63
N GLY A 118 22.13 0.32 12.77
CA GLY A 118 22.42 -1.11 12.74
C GLY A 118 21.40 -1.85 11.88
N LEU A 119 21.81 -2.94 11.21
CA LEU A 119 20.94 -3.73 10.33
C LEU A 119 19.59 -4.08 10.97
N ALA A 120 19.58 -4.36 12.27
CA ALA A 120 18.37 -4.63 13.04
C ALA A 120 17.40 -3.43 13.09
N GLY A 121 17.90 -2.19 13.16
CA GLY A 121 17.08 -0.99 13.14
C GLY A 121 16.39 -0.79 11.78
N TYR A 122 17.12 -0.99 10.68
CA TYR A 122 16.53 -0.94 9.34
C TYR A 122 15.53 -2.06 9.11
N ALA A 123 15.84 -3.28 9.56
CA ALA A 123 14.91 -4.41 9.47
C ALA A 123 13.63 -4.16 10.28
N ALA A 124 13.74 -3.57 11.48
CA ALA A 124 12.59 -3.20 12.29
C ALA A 124 11.73 -2.13 11.61
N ASP A 125 12.35 -1.10 11.02
CA ASP A 125 11.66 -0.05 10.29
C ASP A 125 10.89 -0.62 9.08
N ILE A 126 11.55 -1.45 8.28
CA ILE A 126 10.93 -2.14 7.15
C ILE A 126 9.79 -3.05 7.63
N GLY A 127 10.04 -3.87 8.65
CA GLY A 127 9.06 -4.81 9.21
C GLY A 127 7.81 -4.10 9.72
N MET A 128 8.00 -2.99 10.45
CA MET A 128 6.91 -2.14 10.93
C MET A 128 6.13 -1.53 9.76
N GLY A 129 6.78 -1.03 8.71
CA GLY A 129 6.09 -0.51 7.54
C GLY A 129 5.28 -1.57 6.79
N VAL A 130 5.84 -2.76 6.60
CA VAL A 130 5.16 -3.90 5.99
C VAL A 130 3.94 -4.32 6.81
N ALA A 131 4.11 -4.45 8.14
CA ALA A 131 3.04 -4.83 9.04
C ALA A 131 1.92 -3.77 9.07
N ALA A 132 2.27 -2.49 9.24
CA ALA A 132 1.32 -1.39 9.24
C ALA A 132 0.55 -1.31 7.92
N GLY A 133 1.27 -1.38 6.79
CA GLY A 133 0.66 -1.38 5.46
C GLY A 133 -0.26 -2.59 5.26
N GLY A 134 0.17 -3.78 5.65
CA GLY A 134 -0.62 -5.00 5.57
C GLY A 134 -1.89 -4.94 6.40
N LEU A 135 -1.80 -4.49 7.65
CA LEU A 135 -2.94 -4.29 8.55
C LEU A 135 -3.93 -3.27 7.98
N CYS A 136 -3.43 -2.10 7.54
CA CYS A 136 -4.28 -1.08 6.90
C CYS A 136 -4.98 -1.65 5.67
N GLY A 137 -4.23 -2.33 4.80
CA GLY A 137 -4.78 -2.94 3.60
C GLY A 137 -5.85 -3.99 3.89
N MET A 138 -5.65 -4.83 4.92
CA MET A 138 -6.66 -5.79 5.37
C MET A 138 -7.95 -5.08 5.80
N ILE A 139 -7.84 -4.08 6.67
CA ILE A 139 -8.99 -3.32 7.17
C ILE A 139 -9.76 -2.73 5.98
N LEU A 140 -9.06 -2.06 5.06
CA LEU A 140 -9.67 -1.40 3.91
C LEU A 140 -10.36 -2.37 2.94
N SER A 141 -9.77 -3.54 2.72
CA SER A 141 -10.40 -4.57 1.88
C SER A 141 -11.68 -5.16 2.47
N ASN A 142 -11.87 -5.08 3.79
CA ASN A 142 -13.07 -5.56 4.47
C ASN A 142 -14.16 -4.48 4.60
N LEU A 143 -13.87 -3.22 4.23
CA LEU A 143 -14.87 -2.16 4.24
C LEU A 143 -15.80 -2.27 3.01
N PRO A 144 -17.08 -1.90 3.13
CA PRO A 144 -18.00 -1.91 2.01
C PRO A 144 -17.48 -1.00 0.88
N ALA A 145 -17.57 -1.49 -0.35
CA ALA A 145 -17.26 -0.73 -1.54
C ALA A 145 -18.23 0.46 -1.67
N LYS A 146 -17.71 1.60 -2.14
CA LYS A 146 -18.50 2.79 -2.45
C LYS A 146 -19.04 2.71 -3.87
#